data_AF-A0A7W3YCQ6-F1
#
_entry.id   AF-A0A7W3YCQ6-F1
#
_cell.length_a   1.000
_cell.length_b   1.000
_cell.length_c   1.000
_cell.angle_alpha   90.00
_cell.angle_beta   90.00
_cell.angle_gamma   90.00
#
_symmetry.space_group_name_H-M   'P 1'
#
loop_
_entity.id
_entity.type
_entity.pdbx_description
1 polymer ?
#
loop_
_entity_poly.entity_id
_entity_poly.type
_entity_poly.pdbx_seq_one_letter_code
_entity_poly.pdbx_strand_id
1 'polypeptide(L)'
;MRKIGLVIVTSLLAVTLAACGNTHNGNSSSSSKSTKVAKRVANSATMTTSNNSTLDPNQLTPAQNAALVLYYTGEHMPGSDQNDYSKDMDVSGQGAVVKIYNKDSVPKGEGPLYKDYPDGADLLYYVKLNQKDSEHGIDSTYYTIAGNKTYISDSDAGISPDGVTKAEMVAYAKQHHAVKRIMNVANNTKVQDMRNQSASANNSHNLSTQQLGTLVALYQEPDWFKDGISDGMMWYGSNSNGFSYVTANGDPTSWLYFKQNGNDVTIKYVDPKEGQSVAEASTTTKHVTVSGLIRDYYTNQSQKDEVNGYANKLKPESDYNDN
;
A
#
# COMPACT_ATOMS: atom_id res chain seq x y z
N MET A 1 40.17 9.65 -48.84
CA MET A 1 40.48 8.23 -48.55
C MET A 1 39.94 7.94 -47.16
N ARG A 2 39.04 7.00 -46.84
CA ARG A 2 38.35 5.92 -47.56
C ARG A 2 36.86 5.98 -47.18
N LYS A 3 36.00 5.76 -48.17
CA LYS A 3 34.56 5.51 -48.01
C LYS A 3 34.36 4.05 -47.60
N ILE A 4 33.44 3.76 -46.69
CA ILE A 4 32.77 2.46 -46.62
C ILE A 4 31.29 2.76 -46.37
N GLY A 5 30.48 2.53 -47.41
CA GLY A 5 29.03 2.49 -47.31
C GLY A 5 28.58 1.14 -46.82
N LEU A 6 27.44 1.11 -46.13
CA LEU A 6 26.74 -0.13 -45.82
C LEU A 6 25.35 -0.10 -46.44
N VAL A 7 25.07 -1.21 -47.10
CA VAL A 7 24.03 -1.46 -48.09
C VAL A 7 22.69 -1.68 -47.40
N ILE A 8 21.67 -0.97 -47.89
CA ILE A 8 20.26 -1.21 -47.61
C ILE A 8 19.86 -2.46 -48.42
N VAL A 9 19.48 -3.54 -47.75
CA VAL A 9 18.79 -4.68 -48.38
C VAL A 9 17.35 -4.68 -47.89
N THR A 10 16.49 -4.15 -48.76
CA THR A 10 15.05 -4.34 -48.72
C THR A 10 14.73 -5.78 -49.09
N SER A 11 14.03 -6.50 -48.21
CA SER A 11 13.39 -7.77 -48.56
C SER A 11 11.88 -7.58 -48.51
N LEU A 12 11.30 -7.32 -49.68
CA LEU A 12 9.90 -7.55 -49.96
C LEU A 12 9.66 -9.07 -49.94
N LEU A 13 8.73 -9.53 -49.11
CA LEU A 13 8.05 -10.80 -49.31
C LEU A 13 6.55 -10.57 -49.10
N ALA A 14 5.86 -10.38 -50.22
CA ALA A 14 4.43 -10.49 -50.33
C ALA A 14 4.06 -11.98 -50.27
N VAL A 15 3.14 -12.36 -49.38
CA VAL A 15 2.42 -13.62 -49.46
C VAL A 15 0.93 -13.32 -49.48
N THR A 16 0.36 -13.75 -50.59
CA THR A 16 -1.00 -13.71 -51.14
C THR A 16 -2.16 -13.92 -50.15
N LEU A 17 -3.21 -13.11 -50.33
CA LEU A 17 -4.58 -13.48 -49.98
C LEU A 17 -5.03 -14.68 -50.82
N ALA A 18 -5.65 -15.67 -50.17
CA ALA A 18 -6.62 -16.57 -50.80
C ALA A 18 -7.94 -16.46 -50.04
N ALA A 19 -9.00 -16.17 -50.79
CA ALA A 19 -10.38 -16.08 -50.35
C ALA A 19 -11.13 -17.39 -50.62
N CYS A 20 -12.32 -17.50 -50.00
CA CYS A 20 -13.40 -18.47 -50.23
C CYS A 20 -13.10 -19.90 -49.72
N GLY A 21 -13.97 -20.59 -48.99
CA GLY A 21 -15.35 -20.39 -48.57
C GLY A 21 -15.89 -21.75 -48.12
N ASN A 22 -16.87 -21.78 -47.22
CA ASN A 22 -18.21 -22.34 -47.49
C ASN A 22 -18.96 -22.60 -46.18
N THR A 23 -20.11 -21.95 -46.12
CA THR A 23 -21.28 -22.15 -45.30
C THR A 23 -21.64 -23.64 -45.13
N HIS A 24 -21.96 -24.08 -43.91
CA HIS A 24 -23.03 -25.06 -43.72
C HIS A 24 -23.91 -24.74 -42.52
N ASN A 25 -25.20 -24.87 -42.83
CA ASN A 25 -26.40 -24.51 -42.10
C ASN A 25 -26.82 -25.69 -41.21
N GLY A 26 -27.43 -25.39 -40.06
CA GLY A 26 -27.92 -26.38 -39.11
C GLY A 26 -28.89 -25.76 -38.13
N ASN A 27 -30.05 -25.36 -38.66
CA ASN A 27 -31.18 -24.85 -37.89
C ASN A 27 -31.88 -26.00 -37.14
N SER A 28 -32.27 -25.78 -35.88
CA SER A 28 -33.30 -26.58 -35.20
C SER A 28 -34.04 -25.69 -34.22
N SER A 29 -35.29 -25.39 -34.57
CA SER A 29 -36.27 -24.63 -33.81
C SER A 29 -37.29 -25.58 -33.15
N SER A 30 -37.73 -25.24 -31.94
CA SER A 30 -39.02 -25.64 -31.32
C SER A 30 -39.10 -24.96 -29.94
N SER A 31 -39.74 -23.79 -29.81
CA SER A 31 -41.17 -23.51 -29.55
C SER A 31 -41.60 -23.53 -28.07
N SER A 32 -41.53 -22.33 -27.47
CA SER A 32 -42.44 -21.66 -26.53
C SER A 32 -43.56 -22.40 -25.80
N LYS A 33 -43.68 -22.11 -24.48
CA LYS A 33 -44.95 -21.71 -23.82
C LYS A 33 -44.69 -20.83 -22.59
N SER A 34 -45.46 -19.75 -22.51
CA SER A 34 -45.42 -18.73 -21.45
C SER A 34 -46.38 -19.03 -20.30
N THR A 35 -46.02 -18.65 -19.07
CA THR A 35 -46.96 -18.13 -18.07
C THR A 35 -46.25 -17.12 -17.16
N LYS A 36 -46.93 -16.00 -16.91
CA LYS A 36 -46.45 -14.77 -16.27
C LYS A 36 -46.50 -14.81 -14.73
N VAL A 37 -45.77 -13.84 -14.14
CA VAL A 37 -45.88 -13.21 -12.79
C VAL A 37 -45.15 -13.98 -11.68
N ALA A 38 -44.25 -13.43 -10.85
CA ALA A 38 -44.19 -12.10 -10.24
C ALA A 38 -42.77 -11.52 -10.06
N LYS A 39 -42.76 -10.19 -9.99
CA LYS A 39 -41.64 -9.24 -9.87
C LYS A 39 -41.01 -9.27 -8.47
N ARG A 40 -39.70 -9.52 -8.36
CA ARG A 40 -38.84 -8.97 -7.30
C ARG A 40 -37.64 -8.33 -7.97
N VAL A 41 -37.52 -7.01 -7.80
CA VAL A 41 -36.39 -6.22 -8.28
C VAL A 41 -35.22 -6.52 -7.36
N ALA A 42 -34.25 -7.28 -7.87
CA ALA A 42 -32.89 -7.33 -7.33
C ALA A 42 -31.99 -6.71 -8.39
N ASN A 43 -31.38 -5.56 -8.05
CA ASN A 43 -30.32 -4.95 -8.85
C ASN A 43 -29.12 -5.91 -8.86
N SER A 44 -29.10 -6.83 -9.82
CA SER A 44 -27.89 -7.55 -10.21
C SER A 44 -27.16 -6.64 -11.19
N ALA A 45 -26.14 -5.94 -10.71
CA ALA A 45 -25.17 -5.33 -11.60
C ALA A 45 -24.57 -6.44 -12.48
N THR A 46 -24.79 -6.34 -13.77
CA THR A 46 -24.27 -7.23 -14.80
C THR A 46 -22.74 -7.22 -14.69
N MET A 47 -22.15 -8.28 -14.16
CA MET A 47 -20.73 -8.52 -14.32
C MET A 47 -20.51 -8.89 -15.79
N THR A 48 -20.08 -7.90 -16.56
CA THR A 48 -19.55 -8.12 -17.90
C THR A 48 -18.27 -8.95 -17.76
N THR A 49 -18.38 -10.24 -18.03
CA THR A 49 -17.23 -11.12 -18.29
C THR A 49 -16.58 -10.67 -19.59
N SER A 50 -15.69 -9.68 -19.51
CA SER A 50 -14.82 -9.29 -20.61
C SER A 50 -13.76 -10.38 -20.81
N ASN A 51 -13.65 -10.89 -22.05
CA ASN A 51 -12.63 -11.85 -22.45
C ASN A 51 -11.23 -11.26 -22.20
N ASN A 52 -10.57 -11.77 -21.15
CA ASN A 52 -9.43 -11.14 -20.48
C ASN A 52 -8.05 -11.50 -21.09
N SER A 53 -7.94 -11.69 -22.42
CA SER A 53 -6.75 -12.30 -23.04
C SER A 53 -5.68 -11.32 -23.55
N THR A 54 -5.87 -10.01 -23.42
CA THR A 54 -4.93 -9.02 -23.98
C THR A 54 -4.58 -7.90 -23.00
N LEU A 55 -3.27 -7.63 -22.83
CA LEU A 55 -2.78 -6.43 -22.16
C LEU A 55 -3.02 -5.20 -23.06
N ASP A 56 -4.09 -4.45 -22.75
CA ASP A 56 -4.36 -3.13 -23.30
C ASP A 56 -3.97 -2.06 -22.26
N PRO A 57 -2.96 -1.20 -22.55
CA PRO A 57 -2.49 -0.20 -21.60
C PRO A 57 -3.58 0.80 -21.15
N ASN A 58 -4.64 0.99 -21.94
CA ASN A 58 -5.74 1.90 -21.61
C ASN A 58 -6.84 1.24 -20.76
N GLN A 59 -6.82 -0.09 -20.64
CA GLN A 59 -7.89 -0.86 -19.99
C GLN A 59 -7.36 -1.90 -18.98
N LEU A 60 -6.15 -1.70 -18.44
CA LEU A 60 -5.61 -2.59 -17.42
C LEU A 60 -6.45 -2.54 -16.14
N THR A 61 -6.93 -3.71 -15.71
CA THR A 61 -7.46 -3.90 -14.35
C THR A 61 -6.35 -3.69 -13.30
N PRO A 62 -6.69 -3.42 -12.02
CA PRO A 62 -5.69 -3.32 -10.96
C PRO A 62 -4.80 -4.55 -10.84
N ALA A 63 -5.36 -5.76 -11.03
CA ALA A 63 -4.62 -7.01 -11.01
C ALA A 63 -3.64 -7.13 -12.19
N GLN A 64 -4.06 -6.76 -13.40
CA GLN A 64 -3.19 -6.74 -14.59
C GLN A 64 -2.08 -5.70 -14.46
N ASN A 65 -2.40 -4.49 -13.98
CA ASN A 65 -1.40 -3.45 -13.79
C ASN A 65 -0.38 -3.85 -12.72
N ALA A 66 -0.82 -4.43 -11.60
CA ALA A 66 0.08 -4.89 -10.55
C ALA A 66 1.00 -6.04 -11.01
N ALA A 67 0.46 -7.03 -11.73
CA ALA A 67 1.26 -8.10 -12.33
C ALA A 67 2.24 -7.56 -13.38
N LEU A 68 1.82 -6.58 -14.18
CA LEU A 68 2.67 -5.92 -15.16
C LEU A 68 3.82 -5.16 -14.49
N VAL A 69 3.54 -4.44 -13.38
CA VAL A 69 4.56 -3.75 -12.60
C VAL A 69 5.56 -4.74 -12.02
N LEU A 70 5.11 -5.83 -11.38
CA LEU A 70 6.00 -6.89 -10.87
C LEU A 70 6.94 -7.42 -11.95
N TYR A 71 6.39 -7.77 -13.13
CA TYR A 71 7.18 -8.24 -14.26
C TYR A 71 8.21 -7.19 -14.70
N TYR A 72 7.77 -5.94 -14.86
CA TYR A 72 8.63 -4.85 -15.30
C TYR A 72 9.77 -4.59 -14.30
N THR A 73 9.48 -4.62 -12.98
CA THR A 73 10.51 -4.47 -11.94
C THR A 73 11.52 -5.61 -12.00
N GLY A 74 11.07 -6.86 -12.14
CA GLY A 74 11.95 -8.04 -12.17
C GLY A 74 13.00 -7.95 -13.28
N GLU A 75 12.58 -7.56 -14.48
CA GLU A 75 13.46 -7.48 -15.64
C GLU A 75 14.28 -6.18 -15.73
N HIS A 76 13.93 -5.13 -14.95
CA HIS A 76 14.66 -3.85 -14.93
C HIS A 76 15.47 -3.64 -13.64
N MET A 77 15.67 -4.69 -12.83
CA MET A 77 16.51 -4.58 -11.63
C MET A 77 17.99 -4.34 -12.00
N PRO A 78 18.72 -3.49 -11.25
CA PRO A 78 20.16 -3.36 -11.40
C PRO A 78 20.88 -4.72 -11.27
N GLY A 79 21.65 -5.11 -12.30
CA GLY A 79 22.34 -6.41 -12.35
C GLY A 79 21.50 -7.59 -12.86
N SER A 80 20.33 -7.32 -13.47
CA SER A 80 19.39 -8.34 -13.98
C SER A 80 19.80 -9.04 -15.28
N ASP A 81 20.85 -8.59 -15.98
CA ASP A 81 21.27 -9.15 -17.29
C ASP A 81 21.49 -10.68 -17.30
N GLN A 82 21.62 -11.32 -16.12
CA GLN A 82 21.82 -12.76 -15.97
C GLN A 82 20.67 -13.52 -15.27
N ASN A 83 19.66 -12.82 -14.72
CA ASN A 83 18.61 -13.43 -13.90
C ASN A 83 17.20 -12.97 -14.34
N ASP A 84 16.41 -13.91 -14.87
CA ASP A 84 14.96 -13.73 -15.11
C ASP A 84 14.23 -13.85 -13.77
N TYR A 85 14.20 -12.74 -13.00
CA TYR A 85 13.51 -12.63 -11.72
C TYR A 85 11.99 -12.76 -11.84
N SER A 86 11.46 -12.81 -13.08
CA SER A 86 10.04 -13.00 -13.36
C SER A 86 9.62 -14.46 -13.53
N LYS A 87 10.56 -15.42 -13.48
CA LYS A 87 10.27 -16.87 -13.65
C LYS A 87 9.20 -17.38 -12.71
N ASP A 88 9.14 -16.88 -11.48
CA ASP A 88 8.13 -17.31 -10.51
C ASP A 88 6.70 -16.99 -10.95
N MET A 89 6.52 -15.98 -11.82
CA MET A 89 5.23 -15.63 -12.41
C MET A 89 4.71 -16.68 -13.41
N ASP A 90 5.56 -17.58 -13.91
CA ASP A 90 5.17 -18.67 -14.82
C ASP A 90 4.60 -19.90 -14.07
N VAL A 91 4.78 -19.98 -12.75
CA VAL A 91 4.31 -21.13 -11.97
C VAL A 91 2.79 -21.26 -12.08
N SER A 92 2.30 -22.46 -12.39
CA SER A 92 0.87 -22.69 -12.61
C SER A 92 0.05 -22.33 -11.36
N GLY A 93 -0.97 -21.49 -11.54
CA GLY A 93 -1.80 -21.01 -10.42
C GLY A 93 -1.13 -19.93 -9.58
N GLN A 94 0.05 -19.44 -9.98
CA GLN A 94 0.70 -18.32 -9.33
C GLN A 94 -0.24 -17.11 -9.35
N GLY A 95 -0.35 -16.45 -8.20
CA GLY A 95 -1.05 -15.19 -8.04
C GLY A 95 -0.25 -14.22 -7.19
N ALA A 96 -0.84 -13.05 -6.97
CA ALA A 96 -0.31 -12.05 -6.05
C ALA A 96 -1.38 -11.57 -5.07
N VAL A 97 -0.95 -10.96 -3.99
CA VAL A 97 -1.77 -10.06 -3.18
C VAL A 97 -1.44 -8.63 -3.57
N VAL A 98 -2.46 -7.86 -3.91
CA VAL A 98 -2.36 -6.42 -4.11
C VAL A 98 -3.08 -5.72 -2.98
N LYS A 99 -2.40 -4.84 -2.24
CA LYS A 99 -3.03 -3.96 -1.26
C LYS A 99 -2.98 -2.52 -1.75
N ILE A 100 -4.10 -1.82 -1.69
CA ILE A 100 -4.23 -0.43 -2.14
C ILE A 100 -4.45 0.47 -0.93
N TYR A 101 -3.52 1.38 -0.66
CA TYR A 101 -3.56 2.32 0.45
C TYR A 101 -3.76 3.76 -0.04
N ASN A 102 -4.36 4.62 0.79
CA ASN A 102 -4.11 6.05 0.67
C ASN A 102 -2.65 6.26 1.06
N LYS A 103 -1.87 7.05 0.30
CA LYS A 103 -0.41 7.17 0.52
C LYS A 103 -0.03 7.64 1.94
N ASP A 104 -0.89 8.47 2.54
CA ASP A 104 -0.68 9.03 3.89
C ASP A 104 -1.19 8.08 4.99
N SER A 105 -1.75 6.94 4.62
CA SER A 105 -2.36 5.95 5.50
C SER A 105 -1.72 4.57 5.34
N VAL A 106 -0.45 4.49 4.94
CA VAL A 106 0.27 3.20 4.86
C VAL A 106 0.75 2.79 6.27
N PRO A 107 0.45 1.57 6.74
CA PRO A 107 0.86 1.08 8.07
C PRO A 107 2.37 1.07 8.27
N LYS A 108 2.83 1.22 9.52
CA LYS A 108 4.25 1.04 9.87
C LYS A 108 4.71 -0.39 9.52
N GLY A 109 5.83 -0.50 8.81
CA GLY A 109 6.36 -1.78 8.32
C GLY A 109 5.78 -2.25 6.98
N GLU A 110 4.80 -1.53 6.42
CA GLU A 110 4.39 -1.68 5.02
C GLU A 110 4.73 -0.39 4.25
N GLY A 111 5.15 -0.53 2.99
CA GLY A 111 5.53 0.60 2.14
C GLY A 111 7.04 0.83 2.03
N PRO A 112 7.45 1.80 1.18
CA PRO A 112 8.84 2.24 1.09
C PRO A 112 9.28 2.89 2.42
N LEU A 113 10.58 2.80 2.73
CA LEU A 113 11.19 3.41 3.91
C LEU A 113 11.10 4.93 3.84
N TYR A 114 11.39 5.49 2.67
CA TYR A 114 11.22 6.90 2.35
C TYR A 114 9.85 7.13 1.73
N LYS A 115 9.07 8.01 2.35
CA LYS A 115 7.69 8.34 1.93
C LYS A 115 7.65 9.54 0.99
N ASP A 116 8.65 9.64 0.13
CA ASP A 116 8.72 10.67 -0.91
C ASP A 116 7.95 10.16 -2.12
N TYR A 117 6.80 10.79 -2.38
CA TYR A 117 5.93 10.45 -3.49
C TYR A 117 5.96 11.57 -4.53
N PRO A 118 5.88 11.25 -5.83
CA PRO A 118 5.75 12.26 -6.87
C PRO A 118 4.46 13.07 -6.71
N ASP A 119 4.50 14.34 -7.13
CA ASP A 119 3.34 15.22 -7.11
C ASP A 119 2.15 14.62 -7.87
N GLY A 120 0.96 14.64 -7.24
CA GLY A 120 -0.26 14.05 -7.79
C GLY A 120 -0.42 12.55 -7.55
N ALA A 121 0.49 11.92 -6.78
CA ALA A 121 0.24 10.60 -6.23
C ALA A 121 -0.74 10.69 -5.05
N ASP A 122 -1.82 9.90 -5.10
CA ASP A 122 -2.80 9.80 -4.00
C ASP A 122 -2.75 8.44 -3.29
N LEU A 123 -2.31 7.40 -4.02
CA LEU A 123 -2.42 6.01 -3.60
C LEU A 123 -1.05 5.32 -3.61
N LEU A 124 -0.86 4.38 -2.69
CA LEU A 124 0.24 3.42 -2.73
C LEU A 124 -0.31 2.02 -3.00
N TYR A 125 0.31 1.31 -3.93
CA TYR A 125 0.04 -0.08 -4.24
C TYR A 125 1.19 -0.93 -3.72
N TYR A 126 0.88 -1.88 -2.86
CA TYR A 126 1.77 -2.97 -2.49
C TYR A 126 1.39 -4.21 -3.30
N VAL A 127 2.39 -4.87 -3.86
CA VAL A 127 2.20 -6.12 -4.60
C VAL A 127 3.15 -7.17 -4.03
N LYS A 128 2.64 -8.36 -3.71
CA LYS A 128 3.45 -9.52 -3.29
C LYS A 128 3.02 -10.78 -4.01
N LEU A 129 3.95 -11.54 -4.58
CA LEU A 129 3.68 -12.88 -5.10
C LEU A 129 3.34 -13.85 -3.96
N ASN A 130 2.44 -14.80 -4.20
CA ASN A 130 1.95 -15.73 -3.18
C ASN A 130 2.96 -16.80 -2.72
N GLN A 131 4.19 -16.85 -3.25
CA GLN A 131 5.14 -17.92 -2.93
C GLN A 131 5.82 -17.72 -1.57
N LYS A 132 6.29 -18.85 -0.99
CA LYS A 132 6.76 -18.92 0.40
C LYS A 132 8.27 -18.72 0.55
N ASP A 133 9.06 -19.01 -0.48
CA ASP A 133 10.52 -18.95 -0.46
C ASP A 133 11.03 -18.73 -1.90
N SER A 134 11.17 -17.49 -2.35
CA SER A 134 11.85 -17.20 -3.63
C SER A 134 13.35 -17.18 -3.38
N GLU A 135 14.05 -18.24 -3.82
CA GLU A 135 15.52 -18.34 -3.74
C GLU A 135 16.20 -17.21 -4.52
N HIS A 136 15.56 -16.72 -5.58
CA HIS A 136 16.03 -15.63 -6.44
C HIS A 136 14.83 -14.86 -7.04
N GLY A 137 14.39 -13.74 -6.46
CA GLY A 137 13.23 -13.04 -7.02
C GLY A 137 12.80 -11.77 -6.30
N ILE A 138 12.06 -10.91 -7.03
CA ILE A 138 11.22 -9.87 -6.44
C ILE A 138 9.96 -10.56 -5.91
N ASP A 139 9.93 -10.84 -4.61
CA ASP A 139 8.72 -11.37 -3.97
C ASP A 139 7.67 -10.26 -3.81
N SER A 140 8.10 -9.00 -3.74
CA SER A 140 7.25 -7.84 -3.53
C SER A 140 7.81 -6.54 -4.10
N THR A 141 6.91 -5.63 -4.46
CA THR A 141 7.24 -4.28 -4.91
C THR A 141 6.18 -3.28 -4.46
N TYR A 142 6.56 -2.00 -4.43
CA TYR A 142 5.66 -0.89 -4.22
C TYR A 142 5.59 -0.03 -5.46
N TYR A 143 4.42 0.53 -5.75
CA TYR A 143 4.31 1.54 -6.79
C TYR A 143 3.21 2.55 -6.49
N THR A 144 3.30 3.71 -7.12
CA THR A 144 2.25 4.73 -7.15
C THR A 144 1.98 5.16 -8.60
N ILE A 145 0.87 5.85 -8.80
CA ILE A 145 0.47 6.38 -10.11
C ILE A 145 0.22 7.87 -9.91
N ALA A 146 0.93 8.68 -10.68
CA ALA A 146 0.70 10.13 -10.78
C ALA A 146 0.59 10.50 -12.26
N GLY A 147 -0.53 11.15 -12.61
CA GLY A 147 -0.86 11.40 -14.02
C GLY A 147 -0.93 10.10 -14.84
N ASN A 148 -0.15 10.03 -15.93
CA ASN A 148 -0.10 8.86 -16.82
C ASN A 148 1.10 7.92 -16.54
N LYS A 149 1.88 8.20 -15.49
CA LYS A 149 3.09 7.45 -15.15
C LYS A 149 2.89 6.60 -13.90
N THR A 150 3.56 5.46 -13.89
CA THR A 150 3.69 4.53 -12.77
C THR A 150 5.10 4.67 -12.23
N TYR A 151 5.22 4.97 -10.94
CA TYR A 151 6.48 5.16 -10.25
C TYR A 151 6.67 3.98 -9.32
N ILE A 152 7.76 3.25 -9.52
CA ILE A 152 8.01 1.95 -8.89
C ILE A 152 9.12 2.14 -7.86
N SER A 153 9.07 1.40 -6.75
CA SER A 153 10.15 1.41 -5.78
C SER A 153 11.44 0.88 -6.39
N ASP A 154 12.52 1.62 -6.21
CA ASP A 154 13.86 1.11 -6.45
C ASP A 154 14.39 0.42 -5.18
N SER A 155 15.52 -0.27 -5.31
CA SER A 155 16.18 -0.99 -4.21
C SER A 155 16.61 -0.10 -3.04
N ASP A 156 16.58 1.23 -3.21
CA ASP A 156 17.15 2.22 -2.28
C ASP A 156 16.11 2.76 -1.28
N ALA A 157 15.06 1.97 -1.07
CA ALA A 157 14.05 2.15 -0.03
C ALA A 157 13.06 3.31 -0.26
N GLY A 158 13.02 3.89 -1.46
CA GLY A 158 12.08 4.95 -1.87
C GLY A 158 11.25 4.59 -3.11
N ILE A 159 10.48 5.55 -3.62
CA ILE A 159 9.84 5.47 -4.95
C ILE A 159 10.74 6.20 -5.95
N SER A 160 11.11 5.53 -7.05
CA SER A 160 11.94 6.13 -8.08
C SER A 160 11.28 7.38 -8.66
N PRO A 161 12.01 8.50 -8.86
CA PRO A 161 11.46 9.71 -9.47
C PRO A 161 11.15 9.52 -10.97
N ASP A 162 11.71 8.50 -11.60
CA ASP A 162 11.55 8.21 -13.02
C ASP A 162 10.39 7.26 -13.27
N GLY A 163 9.19 7.83 -13.43
CA GLY A 163 8.00 7.04 -13.74
C GLY A 163 7.94 6.54 -15.19
N VAL A 164 7.40 5.33 -15.36
CA VAL A 164 7.17 4.64 -16.64
C VAL A 164 5.68 4.61 -17.00
N THR A 165 5.33 4.73 -18.26
CA THR A 165 3.94 4.65 -18.70
C THR A 165 3.46 3.20 -18.80
N LYS A 166 2.14 2.98 -18.68
CA LYS A 166 1.53 1.67 -18.91
C LYS A 166 1.81 1.14 -20.32
N ALA A 167 1.86 2.03 -21.31
CA ALA A 167 2.14 1.66 -22.70
C ALA A 167 3.56 1.11 -22.88
N GLU A 168 4.55 1.75 -22.25
CA GLU A 168 5.94 1.28 -22.25
C GLU A 168 6.07 -0.09 -21.57
N MET A 169 5.48 -0.27 -20.39
CA MET A 169 5.49 -1.56 -19.71
C MET A 169 4.82 -2.67 -20.54
N VAL A 170 3.68 -2.38 -21.17
CA VAL A 170 2.99 -3.35 -22.05
C VAL A 170 3.80 -3.67 -23.29
N ALA A 171 4.44 -2.68 -23.91
CA ALA A 171 5.30 -2.88 -25.08
C ALA A 171 6.48 -3.80 -24.72
N TYR A 172 7.12 -3.53 -23.59
CA TYR A 172 8.20 -4.36 -23.05
C TYR A 172 7.74 -5.81 -22.82
N ALA A 173 6.62 -6.01 -22.12
CA ALA A 173 6.07 -7.35 -21.88
C ALA A 173 5.75 -8.12 -23.17
N LYS A 174 5.28 -7.44 -24.23
CA LYS A 174 5.03 -8.06 -25.54
C LYS A 174 6.32 -8.44 -26.26
N GLN A 175 7.30 -7.55 -26.25
CA GLN A 175 8.62 -7.78 -26.84
C GLN A 175 9.33 -8.98 -26.20
N HIS A 176 9.15 -9.19 -24.90
CA HIS A 176 9.75 -10.28 -24.15
C HIS A 176 8.82 -11.51 -23.99
N HIS A 177 7.73 -11.59 -24.77
CA HIS A 177 6.78 -12.71 -24.76
C HIS A 177 6.16 -13.05 -23.38
N ALA A 178 6.10 -12.08 -22.47
CA ALA A 178 5.71 -12.28 -21.07
C ALA A 178 4.21 -12.12 -20.79
N VAL A 179 3.40 -11.82 -21.81
CA VAL A 179 1.95 -11.61 -21.68
C VAL A 179 1.28 -12.78 -20.95
N LYS A 180 1.68 -14.02 -21.24
CA LYS A 180 1.13 -15.21 -20.60
C LYS A 180 1.44 -15.26 -19.10
N ARG A 181 2.66 -14.94 -18.68
CA ARG A 181 3.07 -14.92 -17.25
C ARG A 181 2.31 -13.87 -16.47
N ILE A 182 2.23 -12.67 -17.04
CA ILE A 182 1.50 -11.54 -16.44
C ILE A 182 0.03 -11.90 -16.26
N MET A 183 -0.59 -12.51 -17.27
CA MET A 183 -1.98 -12.94 -17.18
C MET A 183 -2.20 -14.11 -16.21
N ASN A 184 -1.24 -15.03 -16.11
CA ASN A 184 -1.27 -16.10 -15.11
C ASN A 184 -1.35 -15.52 -13.69
N VAL A 185 -0.44 -14.59 -13.36
CA VAL A 185 -0.47 -13.89 -12.05
C VAL A 185 -1.75 -13.08 -11.89
N ALA A 186 -2.10 -12.24 -12.86
CA ALA A 186 -3.27 -11.36 -12.78
C ALA A 186 -4.58 -12.12 -12.54
N ASN A 187 -4.77 -13.28 -13.17
CA ASN A 187 -5.98 -14.09 -13.02
C ASN A 187 -6.13 -14.72 -11.62
N ASN A 188 -5.03 -14.93 -10.90
CA ASN A 188 -5.02 -15.49 -9.55
C ASN A 188 -4.72 -14.41 -8.49
N THR A 189 -4.69 -13.13 -8.87
CA THR A 189 -4.38 -12.03 -7.97
C THR A 189 -5.59 -11.65 -7.13
N LYS A 190 -5.36 -11.52 -5.82
CA LYS A 190 -6.34 -10.98 -4.87
C LYS A 190 -6.06 -9.51 -4.62
N VAL A 191 -6.95 -8.65 -5.09
CA VAL A 191 -6.91 -7.20 -4.82
C VAL A 191 -7.65 -6.89 -3.52
N GLN A 192 -6.99 -6.19 -2.62
CA GLN A 192 -7.50 -5.74 -1.33
C GLN A 192 -7.46 -4.22 -1.30
N ASP A 193 -8.64 -3.60 -1.25
CA ASP A 193 -8.74 -2.14 -1.11
C ASP A 193 -8.66 -1.78 0.37
N MET A 194 -7.50 -1.27 0.79
CA MET A 194 -7.22 -0.90 2.17
C MET A 194 -7.60 0.56 2.46
N ARG A 195 -7.99 1.34 1.44
CA ARG A 195 -8.37 2.77 1.58
C ARG A 195 -9.59 2.96 2.48
N ASN A 196 -10.46 1.95 2.50
CA ASN A 196 -11.65 1.87 3.36
C ASN A 196 -11.50 0.85 4.48
N GLN A 197 -10.34 0.18 4.58
CA GLN A 197 -9.93 -0.54 5.79
C GLN A 197 -9.22 0.39 6.79
N SER A 198 -9.63 1.66 6.83
CA SER A 198 -9.89 2.25 8.14
C SER A 198 -10.70 1.22 8.90
N ALA A 199 -10.16 0.68 10.00
CA ALA A 199 -10.96 -0.05 10.98
C ALA A 199 -12.31 0.66 11.07
N SER A 200 -13.39 -0.06 10.71
CA SER A 200 -14.75 0.44 10.55
C SER A 200 -14.92 1.89 11.02
N ALA A 201 -15.07 2.83 10.09
CA ALA A 201 -15.35 4.24 10.39
C ALA A 201 -16.68 4.45 11.14
N ASN A 202 -17.31 3.38 11.62
CA ASN A 202 -18.22 3.36 12.76
C ASN A 202 -17.50 2.73 13.96
N ASN A 203 -16.70 3.53 14.65
CA ASN A 203 -16.74 3.60 16.09
C ASN A 203 -15.83 4.75 16.48
N SER A 204 -16.42 5.74 17.17
CA SER A 204 -15.80 6.19 18.41
C SER A 204 -15.37 4.94 19.19
N HIS A 205 -14.16 4.42 18.94
CA HIS A 205 -13.48 3.74 20.00
C HIS A 205 -13.32 4.86 21.01
N ASN A 206 -14.19 4.84 22.03
CA ASN A 206 -14.07 5.67 23.20
C ASN A 206 -12.82 5.16 23.92
N LEU A 207 -11.65 5.40 23.31
CA LEU A 207 -10.37 5.19 23.92
C LEU A 207 -10.40 6.08 25.15
N SER A 208 -10.12 5.49 26.29
CA SER A 208 -9.77 6.28 27.46
C SER A 208 -8.59 7.20 27.11
N THR A 209 -8.47 8.31 27.83
CA THR A 209 -7.31 9.20 27.69
C THR A 209 -6.00 8.44 27.84
N GLN A 210 -5.93 7.46 28.73
CA GLN A 210 -4.74 6.62 28.93
C GLN A 210 -4.45 5.72 27.72
N GLN A 211 -5.48 5.13 27.11
CA GLN A 211 -5.31 4.33 25.89
C GLN A 211 -4.84 5.20 24.73
N LEU A 212 -5.46 6.37 24.52
CA LEU A 212 -5.02 7.29 23.47
C LEU A 212 -3.58 7.79 23.73
N GLY A 213 -3.26 8.17 24.97
CA GLY A 213 -1.92 8.60 25.37
C GLY A 213 -0.88 7.50 25.15
N THR A 214 -1.22 6.25 25.46
CA THR A 214 -0.36 5.08 25.19
C THR A 214 -0.09 4.91 23.70
N LEU A 215 -1.12 4.99 22.85
CA LEU A 215 -0.95 4.89 21.40
C LEU A 215 -0.11 6.04 20.84
N VAL A 216 -0.32 7.26 21.34
CA VAL A 216 0.48 8.44 20.97
C VAL A 216 1.95 8.27 21.38
N ALA A 217 2.21 7.76 22.58
CA ALA A 217 3.57 7.53 23.07
C ALA A 217 4.30 6.43 22.29
N LEU A 218 3.62 5.30 22.01
CA LEU A 218 4.17 4.23 21.15
C LEU A 218 4.44 4.71 19.72
N TYR A 219 3.66 5.66 19.22
CA TYR A 219 3.87 6.27 17.91
C TYR A 219 5.08 7.22 17.89
N GLN A 220 5.21 8.06 18.91
CA GLN A 220 6.20 9.13 18.94
C GLN A 220 7.57 8.65 19.43
N GLU A 221 7.62 8.03 20.61
CA GLU A 221 8.86 7.59 21.27
C GLU A 221 8.64 6.27 22.04
N PRO A 222 8.57 5.14 21.32
CA PRO A 222 8.18 3.86 21.92
C PRO A 222 9.16 3.36 22.98
N ASP A 223 10.47 3.55 22.79
CA ASP A 223 11.48 3.01 23.70
C ASP A 223 11.47 3.78 25.02
N TRP A 224 11.51 5.12 24.95
CA TRP A 224 11.33 6.00 26.13
C TRP A 224 10.07 5.65 26.92
N PHE A 225 8.94 5.49 26.22
CA PHE A 225 7.68 5.17 26.86
C PHE A 225 7.70 3.79 27.55
N LYS A 226 8.24 2.77 26.87
CA LYS A 226 8.29 1.40 27.40
C LYS A 226 9.25 1.28 28.58
N ASP A 227 10.40 1.95 28.51
CA ASP A 227 11.37 1.99 29.59
C ASP A 227 10.78 2.70 30.80
N GLY A 228 10.19 3.89 30.60
CA GLY A 228 9.52 4.62 31.68
C GLY A 228 8.38 3.84 32.33
N ILE A 229 7.55 3.13 31.55
CA ILE A 229 6.47 2.29 32.10
C ILE A 229 7.05 1.13 32.92
N SER A 230 8.16 0.53 32.47
CA SER A 230 8.84 -0.56 33.16
C SER A 230 9.44 -0.09 34.49
N ASP A 231 9.98 1.12 34.51
CA ASP A 231 10.55 1.76 35.70
C ASP A 231 9.47 2.37 36.63
N GLY A 232 8.20 2.37 36.20
CA GLY A 232 7.09 2.96 36.95
C GLY A 232 7.14 4.48 37.05
N MET A 233 7.81 5.13 36.10
CA MET A 233 8.07 6.57 36.03
C MET A 233 7.19 7.27 34.99
N MET A 234 6.00 6.73 34.69
CA MET A 234 5.13 7.30 33.66
C MET A 234 3.78 7.67 34.22
N TRP A 235 3.39 8.89 33.90
CA TRP A 235 2.16 9.49 34.38
C TRP A 235 1.33 10.07 33.26
N TYR A 236 0.05 10.28 33.55
CA TYR A 236 -0.88 10.94 32.65
C TYR A 236 -1.65 12.04 33.36
N GLY A 237 -1.98 13.08 32.62
CA GLY A 237 -2.74 14.21 33.13
C GLY A 237 -3.46 14.98 32.04
N SER A 238 -4.04 16.12 32.40
CA SER A 238 -4.71 17.02 31.47
C SER A 238 -4.56 18.46 31.91
N ASN A 239 -4.35 19.36 30.95
CA ASN A 239 -4.21 20.79 31.21
C ASN A 239 -5.48 21.57 30.88
N SER A 240 -5.54 22.81 31.34
CA SER A 240 -6.68 23.72 31.15
C SER A 240 -6.97 24.10 29.69
N ASN A 241 -6.01 23.91 28.78
CA ASN A 241 -6.17 24.16 27.35
C ASN A 241 -6.84 22.98 26.61
N GLY A 242 -7.23 21.95 27.34
CA GLY A 242 -7.90 20.76 26.82
C GLY A 242 -6.96 19.79 26.10
N PHE A 243 -5.66 19.86 26.37
CA PHE A 243 -4.70 18.82 26.01
C PHE A 243 -4.55 17.87 27.18
N SER A 244 -4.53 16.58 26.90
CA SER A 244 -4.02 15.56 27.80
C SER A 244 -2.52 15.36 27.55
N TYR A 245 -1.82 14.69 28.46
CA TYR A 245 -0.41 14.36 28.28
C TYR A 245 -0.04 13.03 28.92
N VAL A 246 1.03 12.46 28.40
CA VAL A 246 1.84 11.43 29.06
C VAL A 246 3.20 12.03 29.35
N THR A 247 3.76 11.76 30.52
CA THR A 247 5.03 12.36 30.93
C THR A 247 5.82 11.48 31.89
N ALA A 248 7.14 11.68 31.92
CA ALA A 248 8.05 11.15 32.92
C ALA A 248 8.41 12.17 34.02
N ASN A 249 7.67 13.28 34.13
CA ASN A 249 7.84 14.31 35.16
C ASN A 249 9.27 14.90 35.26
N GLY A 250 9.94 15.03 34.12
CA GLY A 250 11.29 15.59 34.01
C GLY A 250 11.29 16.97 33.39
N ASP A 251 12.33 17.24 32.61
CA ASP A 251 12.45 18.47 31.82
C ASP A 251 11.40 18.54 30.68
N PRO A 252 11.26 19.66 29.96
CA PRO A 252 10.27 19.82 28.89
C PRO A 252 10.24 18.74 27.80
N THR A 253 11.32 18.00 27.56
CA THR A 253 11.35 16.88 26.59
C THR A 253 10.57 15.67 27.08
N SER A 254 10.39 15.54 28.39
CA SER A 254 9.64 14.44 29.00
C SER A 254 8.12 14.59 28.91
N TRP A 255 7.60 15.57 28.17
CA TRP A 255 6.18 15.88 28.08
C TRP A 255 5.65 15.67 26.66
N LEU A 256 4.72 14.73 26.54
CA LEU A 256 4.03 14.43 25.28
C LEU A 256 2.55 14.80 25.40
N TYR A 257 2.19 15.97 24.88
CA TYR A 257 0.82 16.46 24.90
C TYR A 257 0.04 15.98 23.69
N PHE A 258 -1.24 15.68 23.88
CA PHE A 258 -2.14 15.29 22.80
C PHE A 258 -3.56 15.80 23.02
N LYS A 259 -4.26 16.05 21.90
CA LYS A 259 -5.67 16.45 21.89
C LYS A 259 -6.37 15.81 20.71
N GLN A 260 -7.46 15.11 20.98
CA GLN A 260 -8.30 14.49 19.96
C GLN A 260 -9.44 15.44 19.56
N ASN A 261 -9.58 15.67 18.26
CA ASN A 261 -10.73 16.35 17.66
C ASN A 261 -11.32 15.44 16.57
N GLY A 262 -12.31 14.62 16.96
CA GLY A 262 -12.87 13.60 16.06
C GLY A 262 -11.83 12.53 15.73
N ASN A 263 -11.48 12.38 14.45
CA ASN A 263 -10.43 11.44 14.01
C ASN A 263 -9.03 12.06 14.00
N ASP A 264 -8.89 13.38 14.10
CA ASP A 264 -7.59 14.06 14.16
C ASP A 264 -7.06 14.07 15.60
N VAL A 265 -5.75 13.81 15.75
CA VAL A 265 -5.03 13.91 17.02
C VAL A 265 -3.86 14.85 16.81
N THR A 266 -3.92 16.00 17.49
CA THR A 266 -2.81 16.94 17.57
C THR A 266 -1.86 16.48 18.67
N ILE A 267 -0.58 16.30 18.35
CA ILE A 267 0.50 15.93 19.27
C ILE A 267 1.47 17.10 19.39
N LYS A 268 1.91 17.42 20.62
CA LYS A 268 2.93 18.44 20.88
C LYS A 268 4.00 17.93 21.83
N TYR A 269 5.25 18.20 21.50
CA TYR A 269 6.43 17.79 22.27
C TYR A 269 7.60 18.73 21.99
N VAL A 270 8.60 18.74 22.87
CA VAL A 270 9.85 19.48 22.68
C VAL A 270 10.90 18.53 22.12
N ASP A 271 11.54 18.93 21.01
CA ASP A 271 12.52 18.13 20.30
C ASP A 271 13.77 18.98 20.00
N PRO A 272 14.75 19.02 20.91
CA PRO A 272 15.97 19.79 20.72
C PRO A 272 16.79 19.23 19.55
N LYS A 273 17.13 20.10 18.59
CA LYS A 273 18.01 19.71 17.48
C LYS A 273 19.46 19.65 17.95
N GLU A 274 20.32 19.03 17.15
CA GLU A 274 21.76 18.96 17.42
C GLU A 274 22.34 20.35 17.72
N GLY A 275 23.00 20.47 18.87
CA GLY A 275 23.58 21.73 19.35
C GLY A 275 22.61 22.71 20.02
N GLN A 276 21.32 22.39 20.13
CA GLN A 276 20.34 23.19 20.89
C GLN A 276 20.15 22.64 22.31
N SER A 277 20.04 23.54 23.27
CA SER A 277 19.60 23.16 24.62
C SER A 277 18.07 22.96 24.67
N VAL A 278 17.59 22.23 25.67
CA VAL A 278 16.15 22.06 25.93
C VAL A 278 15.44 23.41 26.13
N ALA A 279 16.13 24.40 26.69
CA ALA A 279 15.58 25.74 26.92
C ALA A 279 15.41 26.56 25.63
N GLU A 280 16.17 26.24 24.58
CA GLU A 280 16.12 26.90 23.27
C GLU A 280 15.22 26.16 22.28
N ALA A 281 14.92 24.89 22.55
CA ALA A 281 14.11 24.05 21.69
C ALA A 281 12.64 24.53 21.67
N SER A 282 12.11 24.68 20.47
CA SER A 282 10.70 25.03 20.28
C SER A 282 9.80 23.80 20.39
N THR A 283 8.53 24.03 20.69
CA THR A 283 7.52 22.96 20.67
C THR A 283 7.19 22.57 19.23
N THR A 284 7.41 21.30 18.91
CA THR A 284 6.97 20.68 17.66
C THR A 284 5.48 20.32 17.75
N THR A 285 4.73 20.54 16.67
CA THR A 285 3.32 20.13 16.55
C THR A 285 3.18 19.17 15.38
N LYS A 286 2.50 18.04 15.61
CA LYS A 286 2.26 17.01 14.61
C LYS A 286 0.80 16.58 14.64
N HIS A 287 0.26 16.17 13.49
CA HIS A 287 -1.07 15.62 13.37
C HIS A 287 -1.01 14.16 12.95
N VAL A 288 -1.78 13.32 13.63
CA VAL A 288 -2.01 11.92 13.28
C VAL A 288 -3.51 11.62 13.36
N THR A 289 -3.91 10.43 12.95
CA THR A 289 -5.32 10.03 13.06
C THR A 289 -5.52 8.94 14.11
N VAL A 290 -6.66 8.97 14.81
CA VAL A 290 -7.07 7.91 15.74
C VAL A 290 -7.14 6.57 15.01
N SER A 291 -7.72 6.57 13.80
CA SER A 291 -7.73 5.40 12.92
C SER A 291 -6.34 4.86 12.62
N GLY A 292 -5.34 5.73 12.39
CA GLY A 292 -3.96 5.34 12.14
C GLY A 292 -3.32 4.72 13.38
N LEU A 293 -3.49 5.35 14.54
CA LEU A 293 -3.00 4.85 15.82
C LEU A 293 -3.58 3.48 16.18
N ILE A 294 -4.90 3.31 16.03
CA ILE A 294 -5.57 2.02 16.27
C ILE A 294 -5.07 0.96 15.29
N ARG A 295 -4.90 1.33 14.03
CA ARG A 295 -4.43 0.40 13.01
C ARG A 295 -3.00 -0.08 13.28
N ASP A 296 -2.13 0.81 13.71
CA ASP A 296 -0.71 0.49 13.88
C ASP A 296 -0.46 -0.27 15.20
N TYR A 297 -1.25 0.01 16.25
CA TYR A 297 -0.96 -0.47 17.61
C TYR A 297 -2.13 -1.13 18.36
N TYR A 298 -3.34 -1.23 17.78
CA TYR A 298 -4.55 -1.67 18.52
C TYR A 298 -5.53 -2.54 17.70
N THR A 299 -5.05 -3.32 16.73
CA THR A 299 -5.94 -4.11 15.84
C THR A 299 -6.27 -5.49 16.37
N ASN A 300 -5.25 -6.28 16.68
CA ASN A 300 -5.38 -7.66 17.12
C ASN A 300 -5.36 -7.78 18.65
N GLN A 301 -5.75 -8.94 19.19
CA GLN A 301 -5.89 -9.11 20.63
C GLN A 301 -4.56 -8.91 21.38
N SER A 302 -3.45 -9.41 20.85
CA SER A 302 -2.12 -9.22 21.46
C SER A 302 -1.75 -7.74 21.58
N GLN A 303 -2.01 -6.96 20.53
CA GLN A 303 -1.79 -5.51 20.53
C GLN A 303 -2.69 -4.79 21.54
N LYS A 304 -3.96 -5.20 21.62
CA LYS A 304 -4.89 -4.64 22.61
C LYS A 304 -4.45 -4.95 24.03
N ASP A 305 -4.00 -6.18 24.29
CA ASP A 305 -3.51 -6.60 25.59
C ASP A 305 -2.24 -5.82 25.98
N GLU A 306 -1.32 -5.61 25.03
CA GLU A 306 -0.11 -4.80 25.24
C GLU A 306 -0.48 -3.34 25.57
N VAL A 307 -1.29 -2.68 24.73
CA VAL A 307 -1.68 -1.28 24.95
C VAL A 307 -2.50 -1.11 26.23
N ASN A 308 -3.43 -2.02 26.52
CA ASN A 308 -4.18 -1.98 27.78
C ASN A 308 -3.25 -2.23 28.97
N GLY A 309 -2.26 -3.10 28.83
CA GLY A 309 -1.24 -3.35 29.84
C GLY A 309 -0.42 -2.11 30.18
N TYR A 310 -0.02 -1.32 29.17
CA TYR A 310 0.67 -0.05 29.39
C TYR A 310 -0.27 1.04 29.93
N ALA A 311 -1.47 1.18 29.35
CA ALA A 311 -2.44 2.18 29.78
C ALA A 311 -2.84 2.02 31.25
N ASN A 312 -2.93 0.78 31.75
CA ASN A 312 -3.23 0.49 33.15
C ASN A 312 -2.05 0.76 34.11
N LYS A 313 -0.83 0.91 33.58
CA LYS A 313 0.37 1.24 34.37
C LYS A 313 0.65 2.74 34.44
N LEU A 314 -0.03 3.54 33.62
CA LEU A 314 0.05 5.00 33.70
C LEU A 314 -0.60 5.48 34.99
N LYS A 315 0.20 6.17 35.82
CA LYS A 315 -0.25 6.75 37.08
C LYS A 315 -0.88 8.14 36.83
N PRO A 316 -1.97 8.52 37.49
CA PRO A 316 -2.46 9.87 37.36
C PRO A 316 -1.45 10.86 37.96
N GLU A 317 -1.31 12.03 37.35
CA GLU A 317 -0.40 13.09 37.81
C GLU A 317 -0.70 13.53 39.26
N SER A 318 -1.95 13.41 39.70
CA SER A 318 -2.35 13.71 41.09
C SER A 318 -1.52 12.95 42.12
N ASP A 319 -0.95 11.81 41.75
CA ASP A 319 -0.23 10.92 42.65
C ASP A 319 1.27 11.26 42.71
N TYR A 320 1.72 12.35 42.07
CA TYR A 320 3.11 12.83 42.12
C TYR A 320 3.63 13.04 43.53
N ASN A 321 2.77 13.49 44.45
CA ASN A 321 3.15 13.91 45.80
C ASN A 321 2.89 12.84 46.88
N ASP A 322 2.45 11.65 46.49
CA ASP A 322 2.19 10.52 47.43
C ASP A 322 3.37 9.54 47.55
N ASN A 323 4.55 9.92 47.04
CA ASN A 323 5.82 9.18 47.21
C ASN A 323 6.77 9.87 48.20
#